data_AF-A0A8H6E1M0-F1
#
_entry.id   AF-A0A8H6E1M0-F1
#
_cell.length_a   1.000
_cell.length_b   1.000
_cell.length_c   1.000
_cell.angle_alpha   90.00
_cell.angle_beta   90.00
_cell.angle_gamma   90.00
#
_symmetry.space_group_name_H-M   'P 1'
#
loop_
_entity.id
_entity.type
_entity.pdbx_description
1 polymer ?
#
loop_
_entity_poly.entity_id
_entity_poly.type
_entity_poly.pdbx_seq_one_letter_code
_entity_poly.pdbx_strand_id
1 'polypeptide(L)'
;GGEVTLNSSDPLQQANINLNSFNENLGIIAIREGIRFVYDVLKNGEGFKDIVEDVNPREMPLDDDEAMKRTVLDRSQTSFHPRFTAHLSKNIQQGVVDPSLWVHGINNLRVIDVSVIPVIPDCRIQNSVYMDAEKDADAINVAMGIFTIRLVIGFLRTAASKWSTLNYIHGRDIEGFIRDHDHLFSQALANLKPGEWFEFASTEVNSFSGHGTHKFGQNFDTVSTWKERTGFANIREDVYKFPQCPGSKTPTQKPGPYH
;
A
#
# COMPACT_ATOMS: atom_id res chain seq x y z
N GLY A 1 -16.15 8.34 -12.51
CA GLY A 1 -15.07 7.59 -11.83
C GLY A 1 -13.91 7.39 -12.77
N GLY A 2 -12.78 6.92 -12.25
CA GLY A 2 -11.70 6.38 -13.08
C GLY A 2 -12.02 4.98 -13.58
N GLU A 3 -11.24 4.48 -14.52
CA GLU A 3 -11.38 3.16 -15.12
C GLU A 3 -10.03 2.55 -15.51
N VAL A 4 -10.00 1.23 -15.59
CA VAL A 4 -8.91 0.45 -16.18
C VAL A 4 -9.53 -0.59 -17.11
N THR A 5 -9.07 -0.64 -18.36
CA THR A 5 -9.59 -1.57 -19.37
C THR A 5 -8.45 -2.27 -20.11
N LEU A 6 -8.72 -3.49 -20.56
CA LEU A 6 -7.77 -4.21 -21.40
C LEU A 6 -7.59 -3.48 -22.72
N ASN A 7 -6.34 -3.36 -23.15
CA ASN A 7 -6.00 -2.81 -24.47
C ASN A 7 -5.87 -3.92 -25.54
N SER A 8 -5.74 -5.17 -25.11
CA SER A 8 -5.51 -6.34 -25.95
C SER A 8 -5.82 -7.62 -25.18
N SER A 9 -5.88 -8.74 -25.90
CA SER A 9 -5.94 -10.08 -25.30
C SER A 9 -4.57 -10.59 -24.83
N ASP A 10 -3.48 -9.93 -25.22
CA ASP A 10 -2.13 -10.24 -24.72
C ASP A 10 -1.94 -9.67 -23.30
N PRO A 11 -1.72 -10.49 -22.26
CA PRO A 11 -1.56 -10.03 -20.88
C PRO A 11 -0.26 -9.23 -20.65
N LEU A 12 0.71 -9.28 -21.57
CA LEU A 12 1.94 -8.49 -21.48
C LEU A 12 1.77 -7.07 -22.03
N GLN A 13 0.65 -6.79 -22.72
CA GLN A 13 0.38 -5.48 -23.26
C GLN A 13 -0.21 -4.57 -22.17
N GLN A 14 0.33 -3.35 -22.08
CA GLN A 14 -0.11 -2.34 -21.12
C GLN A 14 -1.62 -2.07 -21.26
N ALA A 15 -2.34 -2.14 -20.13
CA ALA A 15 -3.75 -1.79 -20.02
C ALA A 15 -3.98 -0.28 -20.22
N ASN A 16 -5.18 0.09 -20.66
CA ASN A 16 -5.62 1.48 -20.68
C ASN A 16 -5.99 1.88 -19.26
N ILE A 17 -5.33 2.90 -18.71
CA ILE A 17 -5.53 3.36 -17.34
C ILE A 17 -5.94 4.83 -17.38
N ASN A 18 -7.10 5.14 -16.81
CA ASN A 18 -7.57 6.51 -16.64
C ASN A 18 -8.06 6.71 -15.20
N LEU A 19 -7.27 7.39 -14.38
CA LEU A 19 -7.66 7.69 -12.99
C LEU A 19 -8.83 8.68 -12.91
N ASN A 20 -9.03 9.47 -13.97
CA ASN A 20 -10.03 10.53 -14.02
C ASN A 20 -9.95 11.49 -12.81
N SER A 21 -8.73 11.80 -12.38
CA SER A 21 -8.44 12.67 -11.24
C SER A 21 -8.99 14.08 -11.49
N PHE A 22 -9.58 14.68 -10.47
CA PHE A 22 -10.15 16.04 -10.54
C PHE A 22 -11.26 16.24 -11.57
N ASN A 23 -11.94 15.16 -11.98
CA ASN A 23 -13.15 15.26 -12.80
C ASN A 23 -14.26 16.09 -12.12
N GLU A 24 -14.28 16.08 -10.78
CA GLU A 24 -15.17 16.92 -9.97
C GLU A 24 -14.39 18.08 -9.33
N ASN A 25 -14.97 19.27 -9.37
CA ASN A 25 -14.37 20.48 -8.80
C ASN A 25 -14.11 20.39 -7.28
N LEU A 26 -14.87 19.55 -6.57
CA LEU A 26 -14.74 19.41 -5.12
C LEU A 26 -13.34 18.96 -4.70
N GLY A 27 -12.70 18.06 -5.47
CA GLY A 27 -11.35 17.61 -5.18
C GLY A 27 -10.31 18.74 -5.31
N ILE A 28 -10.50 19.63 -6.29
CA ILE A 28 -9.63 20.79 -6.48
C ILE A 28 -9.77 21.76 -5.30
N ILE A 29 -11.01 22.05 -4.91
CA ILE A 29 -11.31 22.96 -3.79
C ILE A 29 -10.74 22.39 -2.49
N ALA A 30 -10.95 21.11 -2.21
CA ALA A 30 -10.45 20.47 -0.99
C ALA A 30 -8.92 20.53 -0.89
N ILE A 31 -8.19 20.21 -1.97
CA ILE A 31 -6.72 20.32 -1.98
C ILE A 31 -6.28 21.78 -1.83
N ARG A 32 -6.94 22.73 -2.52
CA ARG A 32 -6.62 24.16 -2.41
C ARG A 32 -6.72 24.66 -0.97
N GLU A 33 -7.82 24.35 -0.28
CA GLU A 33 -7.99 24.75 1.12
C GLU A 33 -7.02 24.01 2.05
N GLY A 34 -6.72 22.74 1.78
CA GLY A 34 -5.68 22.01 2.49
C GLY A 34 -4.30 22.64 2.36
N ILE A 35 -3.94 23.10 1.15
CA ILE A 35 -2.68 23.84 0.92
C ILE A 35 -2.68 25.14 1.74
N ARG A 36 -3.75 25.94 1.70
CA ARG A 36 -3.86 27.18 2.48
C ARG A 36 -3.66 26.92 3.98
N PHE A 37 -4.34 25.90 4.50
CA PHE A 37 -4.20 25.50 5.90
C PHE A 37 -2.76 25.13 6.26
N VAL A 38 -2.11 24.28 5.46
CA VAL A 38 -0.72 23.88 5.70
C VAL A 38 0.22 25.09 5.64
N TYR A 39 0.01 26.02 4.70
CA TYR A 39 0.82 27.24 4.60
C TYR A 39 0.64 28.15 5.82
N ASP A 40 -0.59 28.30 6.32
CA ASP A 40 -0.87 29.08 7.54
C ASP A 40 -0.19 28.47 8.76
N VAL A 41 -0.29 27.16 8.94
CA VAL A 41 0.39 26.43 10.04
C VAL A 41 1.91 26.61 9.96
N LEU A 42 2.50 26.49 8.77
CA LEU A 42 3.95 26.58 8.61
C LEU A 42 4.48 28.00 8.78
N LYS A 43 3.79 29.02 8.25
CA LYS A 43 4.28 30.41 8.26
C LYS A 43 3.88 31.19 9.51
N ASN A 44 2.68 30.95 10.03
CA ASN A 44 2.11 31.74 11.12
C ASN A 44 1.99 30.95 12.43
N GLY A 45 2.06 29.61 12.38
CA GLY A 45 1.95 28.76 13.57
C GLY A 45 3.11 28.98 14.55
N GLU A 46 2.79 29.14 15.84
CA GLU A 46 3.78 29.44 16.89
C GLU A 46 4.94 28.44 16.94
N GLY A 47 4.68 27.17 16.61
CA GLY A 47 5.71 26.12 16.60
C GLY A 47 6.61 26.09 15.37
N PHE A 48 6.25 26.78 14.27
CA PHE A 48 6.93 26.65 12.98
C PHE A 48 7.43 27.97 12.38
N LYS A 49 6.78 29.10 12.71
CA LYS A 49 7.07 30.41 12.12
C LYS A 49 8.54 30.84 12.22
N ASP A 50 9.24 30.41 13.29
CA ASP A 50 10.64 30.77 13.57
C ASP A 50 11.62 29.65 13.11
N ILE A 51 11.11 28.54 12.57
CA ILE A 51 11.89 27.37 12.13
C ILE A 51 11.88 27.23 10.60
N VAL A 52 10.72 27.50 9.98
CA VAL A 52 10.53 27.34 8.54
C VAL A 52 10.88 28.63 7.83
N GLU A 53 12.09 28.70 7.28
CA GLU A 53 12.58 29.88 6.56
C GLU A 53 11.91 30.07 5.18
N ASP A 54 11.68 28.97 4.45
CA ASP A 54 11.01 29.01 3.14
C ASP A 54 10.36 27.65 2.78
N VAL A 55 9.30 27.72 1.98
CA VAL A 55 8.56 26.57 1.44
C VAL A 55 8.88 26.45 -0.06
N ASN A 56 10.13 26.08 -0.37
CA ASN A 56 10.71 25.54 -1.63
C ASN A 56 9.76 25.30 -2.85
N PRO A 57 10.20 25.46 -4.12
CA PRO A 57 11.02 26.50 -4.76
C PRO A 57 10.18 27.53 -5.55
N ARG A 58 8.84 27.50 -5.45
CA ARG A 58 7.95 28.45 -6.13
C ARG A 58 6.93 29.00 -5.15
N GLU A 59 6.75 30.31 -5.20
CA GLU A 59 5.72 31.00 -4.44
C GLU A 59 4.35 30.43 -4.78
N MET A 60 3.56 30.16 -3.74
CA MET A 60 2.21 29.64 -3.87
C MET A 60 1.24 30.82 -3.98
N PRO A 61 0.37 30.88 -5.01
CA PRO A 61 -0.54 32.01 -5.22
C PRO A 61 -1.77 31.89 -4.30
N LEU A 62 -1.57 31.94 -2.98
CA LEU A 62 -2.59 31.62 -1.97
C LEU A 62 -3.87 32.45 -2.08
N ASP A 63 -3.79 33.66 -2.63
CA ASP A 63 -4.92 34.61 -2.77
C ASP A 63 -5.61 34.55 -4.15
N ASP A 64 -5.14 33.70 -5.06
CA ASP A 64 -5.71 33.54 -6.41
C ASP A 64 -6.21 32.10 -6.63
N ASP A 65 -7.53 31.94 -6.60
CA ASP A 65 -8.19 30.66 -6.78
C ASP A 65 -7.91 30.00 -8.15
N GLU A 66 -7.78 30.77 -9.22
CA GLU A 66 -7.53 30.25 -10.57
C GLU A 66 -6.07 29.83 -10.73
N ALA A 67 -5.14 30.61 -10.19
CA ALA A 67 -3.73 30.22 -10.15
C ALA A 67 -3.49 29.01 -9.23
N MET A 68 -4.21 28.92 -8.10
CA MET A 68 -4.20 27.74 -7.23
C MET A 68 -4.74 26.50 -7.94
N LYS A 69 -5.85 26.63 -8.69
CA LYS A 69 -6.39 25.52 -9.48
C LYS A 69 -5.36 24.95 -10.46
N ARG A 70 -4.67 25.81 -11.21
CA ARG A 70 -3.57 25.37 -12.10
C ARG A 70 -2.47 24.66 -11.33
N THR A 71 -2.09 25.22 -10.18
CA THR A 71 -1.06 24.63 -9.32
C THR A 71 -1.46 23.25 -8.79
N VAL A 72 -2.71 23.05 -8.41
CA VAL A 72 -3.25 21.75 -7.99
C VAL A 72 -3.19 20.77 -9.15
N LEU A 73 -3.65 21.14 -10.34
CA LEU A 73 -3.67 20.25 -11.50
C LEU A 73 -2.25 19.86 -11.96
N ASP A 74 -1.30 20.79 -11.93
CA ASP A 74 0.08 20.56 -12.41
C ASP A 74 0.93 19.73 -11.43
N ARG A 75 0.60 19.77 -10.13
CA ARG A 75 1.46 19.23 -9.07
C ARG A 75 0.87 18.03 -8.34
N SER A 76 -0.42 17.78 -8.50
CA SER A 76 -1.06 16.65 -7.85
C SER A 76 -0.54 15.33 -8.40
N GLN A 77 -0.32 14.38 -7.50
CA GLN A 77 0.09 13.03 -7.82
C GLN A 77 -0.81 12.05 -7.08
N THR A 78 -0.82 10.81 -7.53
CA THR A 78 -1.50 9.73 -6.81
C THR A 78 -0.80 9.46 -5.49
N SER A 79 -1.57 9.23 -4.43
CA SER A 79 -1.05 8.68 -3.17
C SER A 79 -0.85 7.16 -3.22
N PHE A 80 -0.83 6.57 -4.43
CA PHE A 80 -0.65 5.14 -4.67
C PHE A 80 -1.71 4.24 -4.01
N HIS A 81 -2.95 4.73 -3.93
CA HIS A 81 -4.09 3.99 -3.36
C HIS A 81 -5.21 3.66 -4.39
N PRO A 82 -4.92 3.18 -5.61
CA PRO A 82 -5.96 2.75 -6.55
C PRO A 82 -6.70 1.51 -6.03
N ARG A 83 -8.01 1.46 -6.24
CA ARG A 83 -8.94 0.47 -5.65
C ARG A 83 -10.26 0.47 -6.40
N PHE A 84 -11.23 -0.32 -5.95
CA PHE A 84 -12.64 -0.32 -6.40
C PHE A 84 -12.90 -0.88 -7.82
N THR A 85 -11.90 -1.43 -8.51
CA THR A 85 -12.02 -1.90 -9.90
C THR A 85 -12.83 -3.20 -10.05
N ALA A 86 -12.96 -4.00 -9.00
CA ALA A 86 -13.75 -5.23 -8.98
C ALA A 86 -14.63 -5.31 -7.72
N HIS A 87 -15.28 -4.19 -7.40
CA HIS A 87 -15.92 -4.00 -6.11
C HIS A 87 -17.10 -4.94 -5.84
N LEU A 88 -17.29 -5.20 -4.55
CA LEU A 88 -18.36 -6.01 -3.98
C LEU A 88 -19.73 -5.39 -4.24
N SER A 89 -20.67 -6.21 -4.68
CA SER A 89 -22.03 -5.79 -5.02
C SER A 89 -23.07 -6.88 -4.76
N LYS A 90 -24.34 -6.48 -4.81
CA LYS A 90 -25.47 -7.43 -4.70
C LYS A 90 -25.71 -8.21 -5.99
N ASN A 91 -25.28 -7.69 -7.14
CA ASN A 91 -25.45 -8.31 -8.45
C ASN A 91 -24.43 -7.79 -9.47
N ILE A 92 -24.32 -8.49 -10.60
CA ILE A 92 -23.36 -8.22 -11.67
C ILE A 92 -23.55 -6.86 -12.37
N GLN A 93 -24.74 -6.26 -12.32
CA GLN A 93 -24.97 -4.93 -12.88
C GLN A 93 -24.38 -3.81 -12.02
N GLN A 94 -24.13 -4.10 -10.74
CA GLN A 94 -23.64 -3.12 -9.78
C GLN A 94 -22.15 -3.24 -9.50
N GLY A 95 -21.54 -4.41 -9.70
CA GLY A 95 -20.13 -4.67 -9.38
C GLY A 95 -19.73 -6.08 -9.80
N VAL A 96 -18.56 -6.53 -9.37
CA VAL A 96 -17.90 -7.73 -9.95
C VAL A 96 -18.03 -8.96 -9.06
N VAL A 97 -17.95 -8.79 -7.74
CA VAL A 97 -17.99 -9.90 -6.79
C VAL A 97 -19.19 -9.81 -5.84
N ASP A 98 -19.64 -10.96 -5.34
CA ASP A 98 -20.68 -11.05 -4.31
C ASP A 98 -20.11 -10.85 -2.89
N PRO A 99 -20.94 -10.82 -1.83
CA PRO A 99 -20.45 -10.70 -0.45
C PRO A 99 -19.58 -11.86 0.06
N SER A 100 -19.56 -12.98 -0.66
CA SER A 100 -18.66 -14.13 -0.42
C SER A 100 -17.42 -14.10 -1.33
N LEU A 101 -17.22 -12.98 -2.06
CA LEU A 101 -16.12 -12.69 -2.97
C LEU A 101 -16.11 -13.53 -4.25
N TRP A 102 -17.19 -14.24 -4.55
CA TRP A 102 -17.32 -14.96 -5.82
C TRP A 102 -17.57 -13.98 -6.95
N VAL A 103 -16.89 -14.18 -8.07
CA VAL A 103 -17.18 -13.42 -9.29
C VAL A 103 -18.56 -13.81 -9.80
N HIS A 104 -19.43 -12.81 -10.00
CA HIS A 104 -20.80 -13.07 -10.45
C HIS A 104 -20.80 -13.83 -11.78
N GLY A 105 -21.55 -14.94 -11.85
CA GLY A 105 -21.69 -15.74 -13.06
C GLY A 105 -20.50 -16.64 -13.40
N ILE A 106 -19.44 -16.65 -12.59
CA ILE A 106 -18.28 -17.55 -12.77
C ILE A 106 -18.13 -18.44 -11.54
N ASN A 107 -18.13 -19.76 -11.77
CA ASN A 107 -17.92 -20.73 -10.71
C ASN A 107 -16.42 -20.83 -10.37
N ASN A 108 -16.11 -21.08 -9.10
CA ASN A 108 -14.77 -21.37 -8.60
C ASN A 108 -13.73 -20.24 -8.83
N LEU A 109 -14.17 -18.98 -8.96
CA LEU A 109 -13.29 -17.82 -9.07
C LEU A 109 -13.64 -16.75 -8.04
N ARG A 110 -12.65 -16.32 -7.24
CA ARG A 110 -12.77 -15.19 -6.31
C ARG A 110 -11.73 -14.13 -6.62
N VAL A 111 -12.05 -12.88 -6.28
CA VAL A 111 -11.10 -11.76 -6.27
C VAL A 111 -10.91 -11.33 -4.82
N ILE A 112 -9.67 -11.23 -4.38
CA ILE A 112 -9.30 -10.94 -2.98
C ILE A 112 -8.12 -9.99 -2.99
N ASP A 113 -8.42 -8.70 -3.14
CA ASP A 113 -7.50 -7.59 -2.98
C ASP A 113 -8.30 -6.29 -2.80
N VAL A 114 -7.63 -5.14 -2.75
CA VAL A 114 -8.28 -3.83 -2.57
C VAL A 114 -9.27 -3.43 -3.66
N SER A 115 -9.29 -4.13 -4.79
CA SER A 115 -10.24 -3.88 -5.86
C SER A 115 -11.68 -4.16 -5.43
N VAL A 116 -11.89 -5.03 -4.43
CA VAL A 116 -13.24 -5.42 -3.96
C VAL A 116 -13.87 -4.38 -3.04
N ILE A 117 -13.07 -3.47 -2.47
CA ILE A 117 -13.54 -2.59 -1.39
C ILE A 117 -14.40 -1.45 -1.97
N PRO A 118 -15.68 -1.33 -1.59
CA PRO A 118 -16.63 -0.44 -2.27
C PRO A 118 -16.52 1.05 -1.86
N VAL A 119 -15.83 1.36 -0.76
CA VAL A 119 -15.73 2.72 -0.20
C VAL A 119 -14.29 3.02 0.14
N ILE A 120 -13.86 4.28 0.03
CA ILE A 120 -12.52 4.72 0.38
C ILE A 120 -12.44 4.95 1.92
N PRO A 121 -11.66 4.15 2.67
CA PRO A 121 -11.34 4.39 4.07
C PRO A 121 -10.35 5.55 4.18
N ASP A 122 -10.53 6.35 5.22
CA ASP A 122 -9.65 7.46 5.54
C ASP A 122 -8.44 6.98 6.36
N CYS A 123 -7.58 6.18 5.72
CA CYS A 123 -6.33 5.70 6.28
C CYS A 123 -5.35 5.30 5.17
N ARG A 124 -4.12 4.93 5.55
CA ARG A 124 -3.20 4.28 4.61
C ARG A 124 -3.79 2.95 4.17
N ILE A 125 -3.83 2.73 2.84
CA ILE A 125 -4.59 1.61 2.27
C ILE A 125 -4.13 0.25 2.77
N GLN A 126 -2.84 0.13 3.11
CA GLN A 126 -2.22 -1.07 3.65
C GLN A 126 -2.97 -1.64 4.86
N ASN A 127 -3.41 -0.78 5.79
CA ASN A 127 -4.19 -1.21 6.95
C ASN A 127 -5.52 -1.86 6.54
N SER A 128 -6.19 -1.29 5.55
CA SER A 128 -7.44 -1.84 5.01
C SER A 128 -7.18 -3.16 4.29
N VAL A 129 -6.08 -3.26 3.53
CA VAL A 129 -5.71 -4.49 2.81
C VAL A 129 -5.62 -5.68 3.76
N TYR A 130 -4.97 -5.52 4.92
CA TYR A 130 -4.86 -6.63 5.88
C TYR A 130 -6.19 -7.00 6.51
N MET A 131 -6.95 -6.00 6.94
CA MET A 131 -8.25 -6.22 7.57
C MET A 131 -9.18 -6.96 6.63
N ASP A 132 -9.19 -6.55 5.35
CA ASP A 132 -9.98 -7.19 4.32
C ASP A 132 -9.44 -8.59 4.01
N ALA A 133 -8.12 -8.76 3.85
CA ALA A 133 -7.52 -10.09 3.63
C ALA A 133 -7.83 -11.09 4.77
N GLU A 134 -7.80 -10.65 6.04
CA GLU A 134 -8.14 -11.49 7.18
C GLU A 134 -9.63 -11.88 7.15
N LYS A 135 -10.51 -10.92 6.87
CA LYS A 135 -11.95 -11.16 6.75
C LYS A 135 -12.29 -12.07 5.57
N ASP A 136 -11.60 -11.89 4.45
CA ASP A 136 -11.79 -12.63 3.22
C ASP A 136 -11.30 -14.07 3.37
N ALA A 137 -10.18 -14.27 4.08
CA ALA A 137 -9.71 -15.59 4.49
C ALA A 137 -10.75 -16.29 5.38
N ASP A 138 -11.32 -15.59 6.37
CA ASP A 138 -12.43 -16.14 7.18
C ASP A 138 -13.63 -16.54 6.30
N ALA A 139 -14.01 -15.71 5.32
CA ALA A 139 -15.10 -16.00 4.39
C ALA A 139 -14.82 -17.22 3.49
N ILE A 140 -13.57 -17.41 3.06
CA ILE A 140 -13.14 -18.64 2.36
C ILE A 140 -13.24 -19.84 3.28
N ASN A 141 -12.71 -19.72 4.50
CA ASN A 141 -12.65 -20.81 5.46
C ASN A 141 -14.06 -21.31 5.79
N VAL A 142 -14.99 -20.40 6.11
CA VAL A 142 -16.41 -20.73 6.31
C VAL A 142 -17.01 -21.42 5.09
N ALA A 143 -16.76 -20.91 3.88
CA ALA A 143 -17.31 -21.49 2.65
C ALA A 143 -16.74 -22.88 2.31
N MET A 144 -15.50 -23.16 2.72
CA MET A 144 -14.86 -24.47 2.55
C MET A 144 -15.07 -25.41 3.75
N GLY A 145 -15.79 -24.98 4.79
CA GLY A 145 -15.99 -25.76 6.01
C GLY A 145 -14.72 -25.91 6.87
N ILE A 146 -13.79 -24.98 6.72
CA ILE A 146 -12.50 -24.89 7.44
C ILE A 146 -12.65 -23.90 8.61
N PHE A 147 -12.12 -24.25 9.78
CA PHE A 147 -12.14 -23.41 10.98
C PHE A 147 -10.73 -22.87 11.29
N THR A 148 -10.56 -21.56 11.39
CA THR A 148 -9.24 -20.93 11.52
C THR A 148 -8.96 -20.44 12.94
N ILE A 149 -7.75 -20.70 13.46
CA ILE A 149 -7.21 -19.97 14.62
C ILE A 149 -6.77 -18.60 14.17
N ARG A 150 -7.30 -17.58 14.81
CA ARG A 150 -6.94 -16.19 14.57
C ARG A 150 -5.61 -15.78 15.20
N LEU A 151 -4.92 -14.87 14.52
CA LEU A 151 -3.90 -13.97 15.07
C LEU A 151 -4.51 -12.58 15.27
N VAL A 152 -5.41 -12.41 16.26
CA VAL A 152 -5.83 -11.06 16.67
C VAL A 152 -4.73 -10.47 17.53
N ILE A 153 -4.37 -9.22 17.20
CA ILE A 153 -3.61 -8.30 18.04
C ILE A 153 -4.31 -8.21 19.41
N GLY A 154 -3.86 -9.03 20.35
CA GLY A 154 -4.35 -9.03 21.74
C GLY A 154 -5.74 -9.65 21.93
N PHE A 155 -5.78 -10.65 22.80
CA PHE A 155 -6.96 -11.36 23.32
C PHE A 155 -7.54 -12.53 22.50
N LEU A 156 -7.48 -13.68 23.18
CA LEU A 156 -8.19 -14.96 23.04
C LEU A 156 -7.51 -16.09 22.27
N ARG A 157 -7.41 -17.21 23.01
CA ARG A 157 -6.74 -18.48 22.73
C ARG A 157 -7.64 -19.43 21.92
N THR A 158 -6.96 -20.32 21.18
CA THR A 158 -7.27 -21.72 20.84
C THR A 158 -8.44 -22.07 19.90
N ALA A 159 -8.12 -22.72 18.77
CA ALA A 159 -8.65 -24.02 18.28
C ALA A 159 -8.17 -24.34 16.84
N ALA A 160 -7.13 -25.18 16.69
CA ALA A 160 -6.40 -25.40 15.44
C ALA A 160 -7.17 -26.37 14.57
N SER A 161 -7.67 -25.92 13.41
CA SER A 161 -7.98 -26.83 12.31
C SER A 161 -7.03 -26.58 11.15
N LYS A 162 -6.51 -27.68 10.59
CA LYS A 162 -5.52 -27.71 9.53
C LYS A 162 -6.08 -27.02 8.29
N TRP A 163 -5.42 -25.96 7.84
CA TRP A 163 -5.56 -25.48 6.48
C TRP A 163 -5.31 -26.67 5.54
N SER A 164 -6.10 -26.81 4.49
CA SER A 164 -5.64 -27.55 3.31
C SER A 164 -4.35 -26.86 2.85
N THR A 165 -3.24 -27.57 2.91
CA THR A 165 -1.91 -27.00 2.66
C THR A 165 -1.86 -26.30 1.30
N LEU A 166 -1.36 -25.07 1.28
CA LEU A 166 -1.28 -24.20 0.12
C LEU A 166 -0.11 -24.62 -0.78
N ASN A 167 -0.28 -24.48 -2.09
CA ASN A 167 0.79 -24.69 -3.08
C ASN A 167 1.62 -23.42 -3.33
N TYR A 168 1.12 -22.27 -2.92
CA TYR A 168 1.81 -21.00 -3.12
C TYR A 168 1.23 -19.96 -2.18
N ILE A 169 2.10 -19.13 -1.60
CA ILE A 169 1.71 -17.96 -0.80
C ILE A 169 2.51 -16.77 -1.32
N HIS A 170 1.82 -15.69 -1.65
CA HIS A 170 2.42 -14.44 -2.12
C HIS A 170 2.00 -13.27 -1.23
N GLY A 171 2.95 -12.51 -0.71
CA GLY A 171 2.71 -11.29 0.07
C GLY A 171 3.36 -10.07 -0.58
N ARG A 172 2.64 -8.93 -0.61
CA ARG A 172 3.17 -7.64 -1.09
C ARG A 172 2.99 -6.51 -0.10
N ASP A 173 4.06 -5.72 0.07
CA ASP A 173 4.10 -4.44 0.80
C ASP A 173 3.49 -4.51 2.20
N ILE A 174 4.01 -5.41 3.03
CA ILE A 174 3.52 -5.61 4.40
C ILE A 174 4.46 -5.08 5.50
N GLU A 175 5.45 -4.28 5.12
CA GLU A 175 6.45 -3.70 6.01
C GLU A 175 5.92 -2.56 6.88
N GLY A 176 6.41 -2.48 8.13
CA GLY A 176 6.04 -1.46 9.13
C GLY A 176 4.82 -1.79 9.98
N PHE A 177 4.07 -2.85 9.65
CA PHE A 177 2.81 -3.22 10.33
C PHE A 177 2.78 -4.66 10.84
N ILE A 178 3.88 -5.40 10.66
CA ILE A 178 4.07 -6.71 11.28
C ILE A 178 4.83 -6.54 12.58
N ARG A 179 4.14 -6.79 13.69
CA ARG A 179 4.76 -6.76 15.03
C ARG A 179 5.72 -7.94 15.25
N ASP A 180 5.43 -9.09 14.66
CA ASP A 180 6.17 -10.34 14.85
C ASP A 180 6.29 -11.08 13.52
N HIS A 181 7.38 -10.80 12.81
CA HIS A 181 7.67 -11.40 11.50
C HIS A 181 7.90 -12.91 11.61
N ASP A 182 8.60 -13.36 12.67
CA ASP A 182 8.94 -14.76 12.84
C ASP A 182 7.68 -15.62 12.98
N HIS A 183 6.66 -15.10 13.69
CA HIS A 183 5.38 -15.77 13.81
C HIS A 183 4.62 -15.86 12.49
N LEU A 184 4.54 -14.76 11.73
CA LEU A 184 3.87 -14.73 10.43
C LEU A 184 4.49 -15.75 9.46
N PHE A 185 5.81 -15.73 9.31
CA PHE A 185 6.51 -16.60 8.37
C PHE A 185 6.49 -18.06 8.83
N SER A 186 6.57 -18.33 10.14
CA SER A 186 6.41 -19.70 10.67
C SER A 186 5.00 -20.26 10.41
N GLN A 187 3.96 -19.42 10.52
CA GLN A 187 2.61 -19.81 10.14
C GLN A 187 2.48 -20.04 8.63
N ALA A 188 3.06 -19.19 7.80
CA ALA A 188 3.07 -19.38 6.35
C ALA A 188 3.73 -20.72 5.97
N LEU A 189 4.89 -21.03 6.55
CA LEU A 189 5.60 -22.30 6.34
C LEU A 189 4.76 -23.50 6.78
N ALA A 190 4.11 -23.44 7.95
CA ALA A 190 3.29 -24.52 8.48
C ALA A 190 2.06 -24.84 7.60
N ASN A 191 1.63 -23.89 6.77
CA ASN A 191 0.48 -24.02 5.90
C ASN A 191 0.85 -24.25 4.43
N LEU A 192 2.13 -24.28 4.07
CA LEU A 192 2.61 -24.68 2.74
C LEU A 192 2.76 -26.20 2.65
N LYS A 193 2.52 -26.78 1.48
CA LYS A 193 2.95 -28.18 1.25
C LYS A 193 4.48 -28.24 1.22
N PRO A 194 5.08 -29.36 1.68
CA PRO A 194 6.51 -29.56 1.54
C PRO A 194 6.96 -29.40 0.08
N GLY A 195 7.95 -28.53 -0.17
CA GLY A 195 8.50 -28.29 -1.51
C GLY A 195 7.83 -27.17 -2.31
N GLU A 196 6.83 -26.50 -1.75
CA GLU A 196 6.13 -25.38 -2.39
C GLU A 196 6.72 -24.02 -2.02
N TRP A 197 6.27 -22.98 -2.72
CA TRP A 197 6.90 -21.66 -2.71
C TRP A 197 6.16 -20.63 -1.86
N PHE A 198 6.95 -19.78 -1.20
CA PHE A 198 6.52 -18.57 -0.54
C PHE A 198 7.25 -17.40 -1.19
N GLU A 199 6.52 -16.46 -1.77
CA GLU A 199 7.07 -15.22 -2.31
C GLU A 199 6.66 -14.05 -1.43
N PHE A 200 7.64 -13.18 -1.18
CA PHE A 200 7.45 -12.01 -0.36
C PHE A 200 8.17 -10.81 -0.97
N ALA A 201 7.41 -9.80 -1.38
CA ALA A 201 7.95 -8.56 -1.92
C ALA A 201 7.52 -7.38 -1.03
N SER A 202 8.47 -6.56 -0.60
CA SER A 202 8.20 -5.39 0.22
C SER A 202 9.17 -4.26 -0.07
N THR A 203 8.75 -3.03 0.20
CA THR A 203 9.56 -1.83 0.02
C THR A 203 10.26 -1.44 1.32
N GLU A 204 11.56 -1.72 1.41
CA GLU A 204 12.37 -1.34 2.57
C GLU A 204 12.67 0.16 2.60
N VAL A 205 12.18 0.85 3.63
CA VAL A 205 12.43 2.29 3.79
C VAL A 205 13.73 2.52 4.55
N ASN A 206 14.83 2.61 3.80
CA ASN A 206 16.13 2.95 4.34
C ASN A 206 16.36 4.47 4.33
N SER A 207 16.53 5.06 5.52
CA SER A 207 16.82 6.50 5.67
C SER A 207 18.33 6.74 5.77
N PHE A 208 18.94 7.22 4.69
CA PHE A 208 20.36 7.56 4.67
C PHE A 208 20.58 9.06 4.90
N SER A 209 21.52 9.40 5.77
CA SER A 209 21.80 10.79 6.13
C SER A 209 23.29 11.12 5.98
N GLY A 210 23.61 12.13 5.18
CA GLY A 210 24.99 12.54 4.89
C GLY A 210 25.71 13.19 6.08
N HIS A 211 24.96 13.68 7.06
CA HIS A 211 25.45 14.29 8.30
C HIS A 211 25.60 13.32 9.48
N GLY A 212 25.51 12.01 9.25
CA GLY A 212 25.75 11.01 10.31
C GLY A 212 24.63 10.85 11.33
N THR A 213 23.50 11.55 11.18
CA THR A 213 22.34 11.43 12.08
C THR A 213 21.72 10.02 12.09
N HIS A 214 21.95 9.23 11.03
CA HIS A 214 21.55 7.81 10.96
C HIS A 214 22.18 6.97 12.09
N LYS A 215 23.30 7.39 12.69
CA LYS A 215 23.93 6.70 13.83
C LYS A 215 23.17 6.84 15.14
N PHE A 216 22.23 7.77 15.24
CA PHE A 216 21.40 8.00 16.42
C PHE A 216 19.98 7.45 16.25
N GLY A 217 19.61 7.01 15.03
CA GLY A 217 18.35 6.33 14.77
C GLY A 217 18.44 4.85 15.13
N GLN A 218 17.33 4.28 15.59
CA GLN A 218 17.19 2.82 15.59
C GLN A 218 17.06 2.34 14.16
N ASN A 219 17.73 1.23 13.84
CA ASN A 219 17.57 0.60 12.56
C ASN A 219 16.16 -0.04 12.47
N PHE A 220 15.42 0.27 11.40
CA PHE A 220 14.08 -0.25 11.17
C PHE A 220 14.07 -1.50 10.28
N ASP A 221 15.23 -2.19 10.15
CA ASP A 221 15.38 -3.47 9.45
C ASP A 221 14.34 -4.50 9.92
N THR A 222 13.30 -4.68 9.12
CA THR A 222 12.16 -5.55 9.46
C THR A 222 12.10 -6.77 8.56
N VAL A 223 12.60 -6.69 7.32
CA VAL A 223 12.45 -7.74 6.30
C VAL A 223 13.73 -8.55 6.09
N SER A 224 14.91 -8.05 6.43
CA SER A 224 16.14 -8.81 6.21
C SER A 224 16.38 -9.94 7.23
N THR A 225 15.78 -9.85 8.42
CA THR A 225 16.16 -10.68 9.59
C THR A 225 15.40 -12.00 9.74
N TRP A 226 14.27 -12.20 9.05
CA TRP A 226 13.44 -13.41 9.21
C TRP A 226 13.98 -14.65 8.48
N LYS A 227 14.81 -14.44 7.45
CA LYS A 227 15.28 -15.48 6.53
C LYS A 227 16.03 -16.61 7.26
N GLU A 228 16.78 -16.24 8.30
CA GLU A 228 17.56 -17.19 9.09
C GLU A 228 16.76 -17.83 10.23
N ARG A 229 15.57 -17.31 10.55
CA ARG A 229 14.82 -17.65 11.77
C ARG A 229 13.57 -18.50 11.55
N THR A 230 13.15 -18.71 10.30
CA THR A 230 11.80 -19.22 9.97
C THR A 230 11.80 -20.59 9.30
N GLY A 231 12.97 -21.16 9.00
CA GLY A 231 13.10 -22.55 8.52
C GLY A 231 12.85 -22.76 7.03
N PHE A 232 12.64 -21.70 6.24
CA PHE A 232 12.61 -21.79 4.77
C PHE A 232 13.98 -22.20 4.22
N ALA A 233 13.99 -23.06 3.19
CA ALA A 233 15.18 -23.48 2.47
C ALA A 233 15.18 -22.90 1.05
N ASN A 234 16.36 -22.77 0.42
CA ASN A 234 16.52 -22.24 -0.94
C ASN A 234 16.01 -20.80 -1.12
N ILE A 235 16.26 -19.93 -0.13
CA ILE A 235 15.85 -18.53 -0.15
C ILE A 235 16.62 -17.78 -1.24
N ARG A 236 15.89 -17.12 -2.14
CA ARG A 236 16.42 -16.16 -3.09
C ARG A 236 15.90 -14.77 -2.73
N GLU A 237 16.79 -13.79 -2.75
CA GLU A 237 16.43 -12.38 -2.59
C GLU A 237 16.94 -11.60 -3.81
N ASP A 238 16.05 -10.77 -4.36
CA ASP A 238 16.41 -9.78 -5.37
C ASP A 238 16.10 -8.38 -4.79
N VAL A 239 17.14 -7.56 -4.56
CA VAL A 239 17.00 -6.20 -4.03
C VAL A 239 17.08 -5.18 -5.17
N TYR A 240 16.02 -4.37 -5.30
CA TYR A 240 15.96 -3.30 -6.29
C TYR A 240 15.98 -1.95 -5.57
N LYS A 241 16.97 -1.11 -5.88
CA LYS A 241 17.03 0.25 -5.36
C LYS A 241 16.11 1.16 -6.19
N PHE A 242 15.06 1.67 -5.56
CA PHE A 242 14.18 2.66 -6.18
C PHE A 242 14.40 4.03 -5.53
N PRO A 243 14.92 5.03 -6.26
CA PRO A 243 15.07 6.37 -5.73
C PRO A 243 13.70 7.04 -5.58
N GLN A 244 13.14 7.06 -4.37
CA GLN A 244 11.86 7.71 -4.10
C GLN A 244 11.94 9.24 -4.08
N CYS A 245 13.14 9.82 -3.97
CA CYS A 245 13.32 11.27 -3.92
C CYS A 245 14.61 11.67 -4.65
N PRO A 246 14.58 12.57 -5.65
CA PRO A 246 15.79 13.26 -6.04
C PRO A 246 16.18 14.13 -4.85
N GLY A 247 17.26 13.76 -4.15
CA GLY A 247 17.82 14.60 -3.09
C GLY A 247 17.96 16.06 -3.56
N SER A 248 17.85 17.01 -2.64
CA SER A 248 17.99 18.43 -2.96
C SER A 248 19.32 18.65 -3.68
N LYS A 249 19.25 18.92 -4.99
CA LYS A 249 20.41 19.34 -5.77
C LYS A 249 20.78 20.75 -5.34
N THR A 250 21.55 20.86 -4.26
CA THR A 250 22.27 22.10 -3.98
C THR A 250 23.35 22.25 -5.07
N PRO A 251 23.55 23.46 -5.64
CA PRO A 251 24.46 23.68 -6.78
C PRO A 251 25.93 23.26 -6.54
N THR A 252 26.30 22.94 -5.30
CA THR A 252 27.67 22.64 -4.88
C THR A 252 27.98 21.15 -4.75
N GLN A 253 26.99 20.24 -4.79
CA GLN A 253 27.26 18.80 -4.75
C GLN A 253 27.52 18.25 -6.16
N LYS A 254 28.79 17.94 -6.44
CA LYS A 254 29.16 17.13 -7.60
C LYS A 254 28.40 15.80 -7.56
N PRO A 255 27.92 15.29 -8.71
CA PRO A 255 27.23 14.01 -8.76
C PRO A 255 28.19 12.90 -8.33
N GLY A 256 28.05 12.44 -7.09
CA GLY A 256 28.57 11.15 -6.66
C GLY A 256 27.69 10.03 -7.22
N PRO A 257 28.20 8.79 -7.32
CA PRO A 257 27.39 7.67 -7.75
C PRO A 257 26.19 7.53 -6.80
N TYR A 258 25.00 7.48 -7.38
CA TYR A 258 23.75 7.23 -6.68
C TYR A 258 23.92 5.98 -5.81
N HIS A 259 23.81 6.16 -4.49
CA HIS A 259 23.87 5.09 -3.50
C HIS A 259 22.52 4.42 -3.33
#